data_AF-A0A318KAK1-F1
#
_entry.id   AF-A0A318KAK1-F1
#
_cell.length_a   1.000
_cell.length_b   1.000
_cell.length_c   1.000
_cell.angle_alpha   90.00
_cell.angle_beta   90.00
_cell.angle_gamma   90.00
#
_symmetry.space_group_name_H-M   'P 1'
#
loop_
_entity.id
_entity.type
_entity.pdbx_description
1 polymer ?
#
loop_
_entity_poly.entity_id
_entity_poly.type
_entity_poly.pdbx_seq_one_letter_code
_entity_poly.pdbx_strand_id
1 'polypeptide(L)'
;MKVDPTELRALAASMDKISGEIGALKVSTKTDALSAALPGSSVTEACKTAGAGIEAGWLRMAQRCKAIANIAKGGAADYEVSDQDFRDSLKKLGGGQ
;
A
#
# COMPACT_ATOMS: atom_id res chain seq x y z
N MET A 1 2.79 -2.72 25.29
CA MET A 1 3.51 -2.18 24.11
C MET A 1 2.83 -0.87 23.77
N LYS A 2 3.51 0.28 23.92
CA LYS A 2 2.99 1.58 23.47
C LYS A 2 3.48 1.75 22.04
N VAL A 3 2.58 1.64 21.07
CA VAL A 3 2.93 1.89 19.66
C VAL A 3 2.83 3.39 19.42
N ASP A 4 3.84 4.01 18.80
CA ASP A 4 3.85 5.44 18.48
C ASP A 4 2.91 5.70 17.27
N PRO A 5 1.83 6.50 17.43
CA PRO A 5 0.93 6.84 16.33
C PRO A 5 1.63 7.55 15.16
N THR A 6 2.73 8.28 15.42
CA THR A 6 3.54 8.94 14.39
C THR A 6 4.25 7.92 13.51
N GLU A 7 4.83 6.89 14.11
CA GLU A 7 5.50 5.81 13.38
C GLU A 7 4.50 4.98 12.57
N LEU A 8 3.30 4.72 13.12
CA LEU A 8 2.21 4.06 12.37
C LEU A 8 1.76 4.86 11.15
N ARG A 9 1.67 6.19 11.26
CA ARG A 9 1.36 7.06 10.12
C ARG A 9 2.47 7.07 9.08
N ALA A 10 3.73 7.12 9.52
CA ALA A 10 4.89 7.06 8.63
C ALA A 10 4.94 5.74 7.86
N LEU A 11 4.66 4.62 8.54
CA LEU A 11 4.52 3.31 7.93
C LEU A 11 3.39 3.30 6.89
N ALA A 12 2.21 3.83 7.25
CA ALA A 12 1.07 3.89 6.34
C ALA A 12 1.38 4.70 5.07
N ALA A 13 2.00 5.87 5.22
CA ALA A 13 2.40 6.71 4.09
C ALA A 13 3.42 6.00 3.18
N SER A 14 4.38 5.30 3.78
CA SER A 14 5.39 4.52 3.04
C SER A 14 4.75 3.39 2.24
N MET A 15 3.80 2.67 2.85
CA MET A 15 3.08 1.58 2.18
C MET A 15 2.14 2.07 1.07
N ASP A 16 1.48 3.21 1.25
CA ASP A 16 0.69 3.85 0.19
C ASP A 16 1.56 4.26 -1.00
N LYS A 17 2.73 4.85 -0.72
CA LYS A 17 3.70 5.23 -1.76
C LYS A 17 4.16 4.01 -2.56
N ILE A 18 4.61 2.95 -1.88
CA ILE A 18 5.05 1.71 -2.53
C ILE A 18 3.91 1.09 -3.35
N SER A 19 2.68 1.07 -2.83
CA SER A 19 1.51 0.60 -3.56
C SER A 19 1.29 1.37 -4.86
N GLY A 20 1.39 2.70 -4.81
CA GLY A 20 1.27 3.58 -5.97
C GLY A 20 2.37 3.35 -7.00
N GLU A 21 3.63 3.27 -6.56
CA GLU A 21 4.79 3.02 -7.42
C GLU A 21 4.67 1.67 -8.14
N ILE A 22 4.28 0.61 -7.42
CA ILE A 22 4.06 -0.72 -8.01
C ILE A 22 2.89 -0.70 -9.00
N GLY A 23 1.79 -0.02 -8.65
CA GLY A 23 0.61 0.08 -9.53
C GLY A 23 0.87 0.87 -10.82
N ALA A 24 1.86 1.75 -10.82
CA ALA A 24 2.28 2.52 -11.99
C ALA A 24 3.14 1.70 -12.97
N LEU A 25 3.68 0.56 -12.56
CA LEU A 25 4.46 -0.30 -13.45
C LEU A 25 3.55 -0.95 -14.51
N LYS A 26 3.92 -0.76 -15.79
CA LYS A 26 3.21 -1.31 -16.95
C LYS A 26 4.17 -2.11 -17.82
N VAL A 27 4.09 -3.43 -17.72
CA VAL A 27 4.84 -4.40 -18.55
C VAL A 27 4.18 -4.54 -19.92
N SER A 28 2.85 -4.46 -19.95
CA SER A 28 2.01 -4.46 -21.16
C SER A 28 2.53 -3.51 -22.23
N THR A 29 2.91 -2.28 -21.86
CA THR A 29 3.46 -1.29 -22.79
C THR A 29 4.72 -1.76 -23.52
N LYS A 30 5.55 -2.58 -22.87
CA LYS A 30 6.76 -3.15 -23.46
C LYS A 30 6.44 -4.39 -24.30
N THR A 31 5.52 -5.23 -23.84
CA THR A 31 5.13 -6.44 -24.57
C THR A 31 4.30 -6.14 -25.81
N ASP A 32 3.53 -5.05 -25.82
CA ASP A 32 2.76 -4.63 -26.98
C ASP A 32 3.68 -4.14 -28.12
N ALA A 33 4.78 -3.47 -27.78
CA ALA A 33 5.80 -3.06 -28.74
C ALA A 33 6.45 -4.26 -29.47
N LEU A 34 6.48 -5.44 -28.84
CA LEU A 34 6.98 -6.67 -29.49
C LEU A 34 6.11 -7.10 -30.65
N SER A 35 4.80 -6.80 -30.64
CA SER A 35 3.91 -7.16 -31.74
C SER A 35 4.25 -6.41 -33.02
N ALA A 36 4.76 -5.18 -32.91
CA ALA A 36 5.25 -4.41 -34.03
C ALA A 36 6.64 -4.88 -34.50
N ALA A 37 7.51 -5.28 -33.58
CA ALA A 37 8.87 -5.72 -33.90
C ALA A 37 8.93 -7.15 -34.46
N LEU A 38 8.04 -8.05 -34.01
CA LEU A 38 8.03 -9.47 -34.32
C LEU A 38 6.59 -9.94 -34.65
N PRO A 39 6.02 -9.51 -35.79
CA PRO A 39 4.65 -9.82 -36.16
C PRO A 39 4.47 -11.34 -36.38
N GLY A 40 3.45 -11.92 -35.73
CA GLY A 40 3.12 -13.34 -35.85
C GLY A 40 4.06 -14.30 -35.11
N SER A 41 5.05 -13.79 -34.37
CA SER A 41 5.96 -14.64 -33.60
C SER A 41 5.28 -15.21 -32.35
N SER A 42 5.45 -16.51 -32.11
CA SER A 42 5.02 -17.17 -30.87
C SER A 42 5.71 -16.60 -29.63
N VAL A 43 6.90 -16.01 -29.79
CA VAL A 43 7.63 -15.31 -28.71
C VAL A 43 6.86 -14.09 -28.23
N THR A 44 6.23 -13.35 -29.13
CA THR A 44 5.42 -12.16 -28.78
C THR A 44 4.26 -12.55 -27.86
N GLU A 45 3.55 -13.63 -28.18
CA GLU A 45 2.42 -14.11 -27.38
C GLU A 45 2.87 -14.68 -26.03
N ALA A 46 4.01 -15.39 -25.98
CA ALA A 46 4.62 -15.83 -24.74
C ALA A 46 5.00 -14.65 -23.84
N CYS A 47 5.60 -13.60 -24.41
CA CYS A 47 5.98 -12.40 -23.67
C CYS A 47 4.76 -11.62 -23.15
N LYS A 48 3.69 -11.48 -23.93
CA LYS A 48 2.43 -10.86 -23.46
C LYS A 48 1.83 -11.62 -22.28
N THR A 49 1.78 -12.96 -22.39
CA THR A 49 1.24 -13.81 -21.33
C THR A 49 2.07 -13.68 -20.05
N ALA A 50 3.40 -13.74 -20.17
CA ALA A 50 4.31 -13.54 -19.04
C ALA A 50 4.15 -12.13 -18.44
N GLY A 51 4.05 -11.09 -19.28
CA GLY A 51 3.86 -9.71 -18.86
C GLY A 51 2.58 -9.50 -18.06
N ALA A 52 1.46 -10.06 -18.54
CA ALA A 52 0.19 -10.04 -17.81
C ALA A 52 0.28 -10.75 -16.45
N GLY A 53 1.01 -11.88 -16.38
CA GLY A 53 1.26 -12.60 -15.13
C GLY A 53 2.06 -11.77 -14.12
N ILE A 54 3.10 -11.08 -14.59
CA ILE A 54 3.92 -10.19 -13.76
C ILE A 54 3.09 -9.02 -13.23
N GLU A 55 2.33 -8.34 -14.10
CA GLU A 55 1.46 -7.22 -13.69
C GLU A 55 0.41 -7.67 -12.65
N ALA A 56 -0.21 -8.84 -12.85
CA ALA A 56 -1.14 -9.38 -11.87
C ALA A 56 -0.47 -9.67 -10.53
N GLY A 57 0.77 -10.17 -10.53
CA GLY A 57 1.56 -10.39 -9.31
C GLY A 57 1.85 -9.08 -8.57
N TRP A 58 2.31 -8.07 -9.30
CA TRP A 58 2.59 -6.73 -8.78
C TRP A 58 1.35 -6.04 -8.21
N LEU A 59 0.20 -6.14 -8.89
CA LEU A 59 -1.07 -5.61 -8.39
C LEU A 59 -1.47 -6.23 -7.06
N ARG A 60 -1.27 -7.54 -6.87
CA ARG A 60 -1.51 -8.21 -5.57
C ARG A 60 -0.58 -7.69 -4.48
N MET A 61 0.68 -7.40 -4.81
CA MET A 61 1.62 -6.79 -3.85
C MET A 61 1.16 -5.38 -3.47
N ALA A 62 0.78 -4.56 -4.45
CA ALA A 62 0.26 -3.22 -4.21
C ALA A 62 -0.99 -3.23 -3.32
N GLN A 63 -1.90 -4.18 -3.52
CA GLN A 63 -3.09 -4.38 -2.68
C GLN A 63 -2.71 -4.74 -1.23
N ARG A 64 -1.70 -5.61 -1.03
CA ARG A 64 -1.21 -5.95 0.31
C ARG A 64 -0.57 -4.76 1.01
N CYS A 65 0.23 -3.96 0.32
CA CYS A 65 0.78 -2.71 0.86
C CYS A 65 -0.36 -1.77 1.30
N LYS A 66 -1.39 -1.60 0.47
CA LYS A 66 -2.56 -0.78 0.81
C LYS A 66 -3.32 -1.32 2.03
N ALA A 67 -3.45 -2.64 2.17
CA ALA A 67 -4.06 -3.26 3.34
C ALA A 67 -3.24 -2.96 4.62
N ILE A 68 -1.91 -3.07 4.55
CA ILE A 68 -1.02 -2.71 5.67
C ILE A 68 -1.16 -1.22 6.01
N ALA A 69 -1.21 -0.34 5.01
CA ALA A 69 -1.41 1.09 5.23
C ALA A 69 -2.73 1.40 5.95
N ASN A 70 -3.81 0.72 5.55
CA ASN A 70 -5.12 0.88 6.19
C ASN A 70 -5.12 0.38 7.64
N ILE A 71 -4.49 -0.77 7.93
CA ILE A 71 -4.34 -1.29 9.29
C ILE A 71 -3.54 -0.32 10.17
N ALA A 72 -2.43 0.20 9.65
CA ALA A 72 -1.59 1.15 10.38
C ALA A 72 -2.34 2.48 10.65
N LYS A 73 -3.15 2.96 9.70
CA LYS A 73 -4.04 4.12 9.91
C LYS A 73 -5.12 3.85 10.97
N GLY A 74 -5.73 2.66 10.93
CA GLY A 74 -6.74 2.24 11.91
C GLY A 74 -6.17 2.17 13.33
N GLY A 75 -5.03 1.47 13.49
CA GLY A 75 -4.34 1.40 14.78
C GLY A 75 -3.89 2.78 15.29
N ALA A 76 -3.41 3.67 14.40
CA ALA A 76 -3.05 5.03 14.80
C ALA A 76 -4.27 5.83 15.29
N ALA A 77 -5.41 5.73 14.61
CA ALA A 77 -6.66 6.38 15.03
C ALA A 77 -7.15 5.82 16.38
N ASP A 78 -7.13 4.50 16.56
CA ASP A 78 -7.55 3.85 17.81
C ASP A 78 -6.65 4.25 19.01
N TYR A 79 -5.34 4.38 18.79
CA TYR A 79 -4.42 4.87 19.83
C TYR A 79 -4.62 6.34 20.15
N GLU A 80 -4.91 7.18 19.16
CA GLU A 80 -5.16 8.61 19.36
C GLU A 80 -6.46 8.87 20.13
N VAL A 81 -7.51 8.10 19.82
CA VAL A 81 -8.77 8.07 20.59
C VAL A 81 -8.46 7.64 22.03
N SER A 82 -7.61 6.64 22.25
CA SER A 82 -7.26 6.19 23.61
C SER A 82 -6.57 7.27 24.46
N ASP A 83 -5.78 8.16 23.85
CA ASP A 83 -5.05 9.20 24.60
C ASP A 83 -5.93 10.42 24.86
N GLN A 84 -6.80 10.82 23.92
CA GLN A 84 -7.79 11.88 24.14
C GLN A 84 -8.85 11.46 25.17
N ASP A 85 -9.40 10.25 25.06
CA ASP A 85 -10.35 9.72 26.04
C ASP A 85 -9.71 9.52 27.41
N PHE A 86 -8.42 9.14 27.47
CA PHE A 86 -7.66 9.06 28.71
C PHE A 86 -7.41 10.44 29.33
N ARG A 87 -7.02 11.44 28.53
CA ARG A 87 -6.85 12.83 29.00
C ARG A 87 -8.17 13.45 29.45
N ASP A 88 -9.26 13.16 28.76
CA ASP A 88 -10.59 13.64 29.12
C ASP A 88 -11.12 12.91 30.35
N SER A 89 -10.79 11.62 30.53
CA SER A 89 -11.06 10.88 31.77
C SER A 89 -10.22 11.41 32.95
N LEU A 90 -8.96 11.78 32.74
CA LEU A 90 -8.08 12.42 33.74
C LEU A 90 -8.58 13.81 34.15
N LYS A 91 -9.05 14.62 33.18
CA LYS A 91 -9.71 15.91 33.47
C LYS A 91 -11.00 15.72 34.27
N LYS A 92 -11.80 14.70 33.93
CA LYS A 92 -13.03 14.34 34.68
C LYS A 92 -12.74 13.84 36.10
N LEU A 93 -11.57 13.25 36.34
CA LEU A 93 -11.11 12.79 37.65
C LEU A 93 -10.41 13.89 38.49
N GLY A 94 -10.34 15.12 38.00
CA GLY A 94 -9.78 16.26 38.75
C GLY A 94 -8.26 16.47 38.62
N GLY A 95 -7.59 15.81 37.67
CA GLY A 95 -6.15 15.91 37.44
C GLY A 95 -5.69 17.16 36.68
N GLY A 96 -6.35 18.31 36.90
CA GLY A 96 -6.08 19.56 36.18
C GLY A 96 -6.06 20.78 37.09
N GLN A 97 -5.14 20.80 38.05
CA GLN A 97 -4.54 22.02 38.62
C GLN A 97 -3.01 21.86 38.58
#